data_AF-A0A962RP85-F1
#
_entry.id   AF-A0A962RP85-F1
#
_cell.length_a   1.000
_cell.length_b   1.000
_cell.length_c   1.000
_cell.angle_alpha   90.00
_cell.angle_beta   90.00
_cell.angle_gamma   90.00
#
_symmetry.space_group_name_H-M   'P 1'
#
loop_
_entity.id
_entity.type
_entity.pdbx_description
1 polymer ?
#
loop_
_entity_poly.entity_id
_entity_poly.type
_entity_poly.pdbx_seq_one_letter_code
_entity_poly.pdbx_strand_id
1 'polypeptide(L)'
;MIHESGKHKRQDMRAAAVLLLCTLCAPATQAADAVAIQLWDEGPGLEALGPGGMLSAVGMPGNNSAYTDNPNLNYSSWAHTGAWWNFELTGAATTTITLQAQSGQDFWPAMSIWASGDQRFDGGTTGFGNETSSASFGTPHSFNATGAMGNPGTLWMSDGEGGNMLETLAYAVSHVSVAGGYGAATPTGWGERIDAGVHDVSLDDLFESGISGHVTDHLVEVVLADLQPGWYTIYVGGSNHASAGGLFDLSVSAVPVPAAVYLLAPAILGLFGIARGRSRR
;
A
#
# COMPACT_ATOMS: atom_id res chain seq x y z
N MET A 1 -84.32 -2.72 -47.87
CA MET A 1 -85.38 -3.20 -46.96
C MET A 1 -84.72 -4.22 -46.04
N ILE A 2 -84.82 -4.02 -44.71
CA ILE A 2 -84.33 -4.90 -43.60
C ILE A 2 -82.79 -4.93 -43.46
N HIS A 3 -82.13 -4.23 -42.53
CA HIS A 3 -82.12 -4.18 -41.06
C HIS A 3 -81.39 -5.35 -40.38
N GLU A 4 -80.63 -4.99 -39.33
CA GLU A 4 -79.95 -5.80 -38.31
C GLU A 4 -78.58 -6.43 -38.65
N SER A 5 -77.65 -6.63 -37.71
CA SER A 5 -77.42 -6.16 -36.33
C SER A 5 -76.16 -6.88 -35.84
N GLY A 6 -75.24 -6.14 -35.20
CA GLY A 6 -74.44 -6.63 -34.08
C GLY A 6 -73.42 -7.75 -34.31
N LYS A 7 -72.15 -7.47 -33.98
CA LYS A 7 -71.67 -7.60 -32.59
C LYS A 7 -70.16 -7.38 -32.52
N HIS A 8 -69.79 -6.39 -31.73
CA HIS A 8 -68.48 -6.24 -31.13
C HIS A 8 -68.08 -7.53 -30.39
N LYS A 9 -66.86 -8.02 -30.64
CA LYS A 9 -66.07 -8.67 -29.60
C LYS A 9 -64.78 -7.86 -29.44
N ARG A 10 -64.75 -7.11 -28.33
CA ARG A 10 -63.62 -6.35 -27.83
C ARG A 10 -62.48 -7.35 -27.59
N GLN A 11 -61.31 -7.09 -28.16
CA GLN A 11 -60.10 -7.77 -27.77
C GLN A 11 -59.74 -7.32 -26.36
N ASP A 12 -59.52 -8.30 -25.50
CA ASP A 12 -59.07 -8.15 -24.13
C ASP A 12 -57.70 -7.47 -24.09
N MET A 13 -57.64 -6.24 -23.55
CA MET A 13 -56.41 -5.66 -23.04
C MET A 13 -56.53 -5.58 -21.51
N ARG A 14 -56.19 -6.68 -20.84
CA ARG A 14 -55.80 -6.63 -19.43
C ARG A 14 -54.38 -6.08 -19.40
N ALA A 15 -54.25 -4.79 -19.09
CA ALA A 15 -52.97 -4.16 -18.83
C ALA A 15 -52.35 -4.82 -17.58
N ALA A 16 -51.35 -5.67 -17.78
CA ALA A 16 -50.48 -6.13 -16.71
C ALA A 16 -49.47 -5.00 -16.41
N ALA A 17 -49.68 -4.29 -15.30
CA ALA A 17 -48.67 -3.41 -14.76
C ALA A 17 -47.56 -4.28 -14.15
N VAL A 18 -46.45 -4.43 -14.88
CA VAL A 18 -45.21 -4.99 -14.33
C VAL A 18 -44.59 -3.90 -13.46
N LEU A 19 -44.78 -4.02 -12.15
CA LEU A 19 -44.07 -3.19 -11.17
C LEU A 19 -42.64 -3.75 -11.08
N LEU A 20 -41.70 -3.14 -11.82
CA LEU A 20 -40.29 -3.47 -11.72
C LEU A 20 -39.79 -2.96 -10.37
N LEU A 21 -39.68 -3.87 -9.39
CA LEU A 21 -39.09 -3.59 -8.10
C LEU A 21 -37.56 -3.54 -8.28
N CYS A 22 -37.03 -2.37 -8.62
CA CYS A 22 -35.59 -2.12 -8.51
C CYS A 22 -35.23 -2.11 -7.02
N THR A 23 -34.79 -3.26 -6.50
CA THR A 23 -34.05 -3.31 -5.24
C THR A 23 -32.75 -2.51 -5.42
N LEU A 24 -32.77 -1.27 -4.97
CA LEU A 24 -31.58 -0.50 -4.67
C LEU A 24 -30.84 -1.26 -3.56
N CYS A 25 -29.85 -2.08 -3.91
CA CYS A 25 -28.83 -2.47 -2.94
C CYS A 25 -28.05 -1.19 -2.64
N ALA A 26 -28.33 -0.55 -1.51
CA ALA A 26 -27.37 0.39 -0.96
C ALA A 26 -26.08 -0.40 -0.69
N PRO A 27 -24.90 0.09 -1.12
CA PRO A 27 -23.65 -0.54 -0.68
C PRO A 27 -23.66 -0.55 0.85
N ALA A 28 -23.38 -1.71 1.45
CA ALA A 28 -23.15 -1.76 2.88
C ALA A 28 -21.96 -0.85 3.17
N THR A 29 -22.17 0.23 3.92
CA THR A 29 -21.07 1.05 4.43
C THR A 29 -20.28 0.17 5.39
N GLN A 30 -19.10 -0.26 4.96
CA GLN A 30 -18.21 -1.06 5.77
C GLN A 30 -17.55 -0.19 6.85
N ALA A 31 -17.24 -0.79 8.00
CA ALA A 31 -16.63 -0.07 9.10
C ALA A 31 -15.12 0.00 8.88
N ALA A 32 -14.64 1.20 8.54
CA ALA A 32 -13.22 1.55 8.48
C ALA A 32 -12.55 1.51 9.88
N ASP A 33 -11.26 1.87 9.95
CA ASP A 33 -10.45 1.94 11.17
C ASP A 33 -10.18 0.58 11.86
N ALA A 34 -10.04 -0.50 11.09
CA ALA A 34 -9.63 -1.79 11.65
C ALA A 34 -8.21 -1.75 12.25
N VAL A 35 -7.32 -0.91 11.73
CA VAL A 35 -6.01 -0.61 12.33
C VAL A 35 -5.86 0.86 12.67
N ALA A 36 -5.10 1.16 13.73
CA ALA A 36 -4.80 2.53 14.12
C ALA A 36 -3.57 3.05 13.35
N ILE A 37 -3.73 4.19 12.70
CA ILE A 37 -2.65 4.92 12.04
C ILE A 37 -1.92 5.79 13.07
N GLN A 38 -0.60 5.64 13.13
CA GLN A 38 0.30 6.42 13.97
C GLN A 38 0.43 7.85 13.44
N LEU A 39 0.81 8.74 14.34
CA LEU A 39 1.20 10.10 13.97
C LEU A 39 2.69 10.15 13.67
N TRP A 40 3.07 11.09 12.80
CA TRP A 40 4.44 11.54 12.67
C TRP A 40 4.80 12.53 13.79
N ASP A 41 6.09 12.68 14.09
CA ASP A 41 6.60 13.60 15.13
C ASP A 41 6.28 15.06 14.82
N GLU A 42 6.08 15.39 13.53
CA GLU A 42 5.65 16.70 13.09
C GLU A 42 4.27 17.08 13.65
N GLY A 43 3.40 16.09 13.92
CA GLY A 43 2.12 16.25 14.59
C GLY A 43 0.89 15.85 13.74
N PRO A 44 -0.32 15.94 14.31
CA PRO A 44 -1.53 15.50 13.64
C PRO A 44 -1.85 16.34 12.41
N GLY A 45 -2.18 15.68 11.30
CA GLY A 45 -2.50 16.30 10.02
C GLY A 45 -1.28 16.79 9.23
N LEU A 46 -0.07 16.49 9.69
CA LEU A 46 1.19 16.83 9.02
C LEU A 46 1.80 15.60 8.35
N GLU A 47 1.01 14.99 7.48
CA GLU A 47 1.36 13.79 6.71
C GLU A 47 1.77 14.13 5.28
N ALA A 48 1.60 15.40 4.87
CA ALA A 48 1.95 15.89 3.56
C ALA A 48 3.47 16.10 3.42
N LEU A 49 4.05 15.43 2.43
CA LEU A 49 5.47 15.45 2.09
C LEU A 49 5.64 16.11 0.72
N GLY A 50 6.26 17.28 0.69
CA GLY A 50 6.68 17.93 -0.55
C GLY A 50 8.06 17.47 -1.03
N PRO A 51 8.40 17.65 -2.32
CA PRO A 51 9.76 17.47 -2.80
C PRO A 51 10.75 18.33 -1.99
N GLY A 52 11.79 17.70 -1.47
CA GLY A 52 12.78 18.26 -0.55
C GLY A 52 12.41 18.14 0.94
N GLY A 53 11.24 17.60 1.26
CA GLY A 53 10.76 17.41 2.63
C GLY A 53 11.23 16.12 3.28
N MET A 54 10.93 16.00 4.58
CA MET A 54 11.14 14.81 5.38
C MET A 54 10.03 14.68 6.43
N LEU A 55 9.63 13.45 6.73
CA LEU A 55 8.79 13.06 7.87
C LEU A 55 9.58 12.12 8.78
N SER A 56 9.31 12.16 10.08
CA SER A 56 10.04 11.36 11.06
C SER A 56 9.16 10.86 12.22
N ALA A 57 9.47 9.67 12.72
CA ALA A 57 8.91 9.12 13.95
C ALA A 57 10.03 8.44 14.73
N VAL A 58 10.45 9.03 15.84
CA VAL A 58 11.65 8.65 16.59
C VAL A 58 11.31 7.94 17.89
N GLY A 59 12.02 6.87 18.21
CA GLY A 59 11.86 6.14 19.47
C GLY A 59 10.53 5.37 19.56
N MET A 60 10.04 4.90 18.42
CA MET A 60 8.80 4.13 18.34
C MET A 60 9.00 2.71 18.88
N PRO A 61 8.04 2.16 19.64
CA PRO A 61 8.13 0.80 20.13
C PRO A 61 7.98 -0.22 18.99
N GLY A 62 8.96 -1.09 18.84
CA GLY A 62 8.99 -2.18 17.86
C GLY A 62 8.87 -3.55 18.52
N ASN A 63 7.78 -4.26 18.21
CA ASN A 63 7.63 -5.66 18.57
C ASN A 63 8.58 -6.54 17.74
N ASN A 64 9.21 -7.54 18.36
CA ASN A 64 10.23 -8.41 17.78
C ASN A 64 9.80 -9.21 16.54
N SER A 65 8.52 -9.60 16.46
CA SER A 65 8.00 -10.46 15.38
C SER A 65 6.60 -10.05 14.92
N ALA A 66 6.32 -8.74 14.88
CA ALA A 66 5.04 -8.26 14.38
C ALA A 66 4.92 -8.40 12.85
N TYR A 67 6.03 -8.24 12.12
CA TYR A 67 6.00 -8.34 10.66
C TYR A 67 6.07 -9.78 10.18
N THR A 68 6.99 -10.58 10.71
CA THR A 68 7.13 -12.01 10.35
C THR A 68 7.79 -12.79 11.49
N ASP A 69 8.05 -14.07 11.25
CA ASP A 69 8.75 -15.02 12.13
C ASP A 69 8.00 -15.38 13.43
N ASN A 70 6.78 -14.87 13.63
CA ASN A 70 5.95 -15.23 14.79
C ASN A 70 5.29 -16.62 14.60
N PRO A 71 5.72 -17.67 15.33
CA PRO A 71 5.20 -19.03 15.14
C PRO A 71 3.72 -19.15 15.49
N ASN A 72 3.15 -18.26 16.33
CA ASN A 72 1.73 -18.30 16.66
C ASN A 72 0.83 -17.90 15.49
N LEU A 73 1.37 -17.14 14.54
CA LEU A 73 0.63 -16.68 13.36
C LEU A 73 1.02 -17.46 12.10
N ASN A 74 1.65 -18.63 12.27
CA ASN A 74 2.37 -19.32 11.21
C ASN A 74 3.25 -18.33 10.45
N TYR A 75 4.04 -17.52 11.16
CA TYR A 75 5.03 -16.59 10.61
C TYR A 75 4.50 -15.43 9.74
N SER A 76 3.18 -15.29 9.59
CA SER A 76 2.55 -14.13 8.96
C SER A 76 2.47 -12.95 9.92
N SER A 77 2.15 -11.77 9.37
CA SER A 77 2.16 -10.50 10.08
C SER A 77 1.01 -10.34 11.08
N TRP A 78 1.22 -9.51 12.09
CA TRP A 78 0.27 -9.13 13.13
C TRP A 78 -0.08 -7.64 13.04
N ALA A 79 -1.19 -7.30 12.39
CA ALA A 79 -1.49 -5.90 12.07
C ALA A 79 -1.59 -4.98 13.29
N HIS A 80 -2.18 -5.46 14.40
CA HIS A 80 -2.41 -4.64 15.60
C HIS A 80 -1.19 -4.49 16.52
N THR A 81 -0.15 -5.30 16.31
CA THR A 81 1.06 -5.27 17.15
C THR A 81 2.24 -4.64 16.40
N GLY A 82 2.17 -4.57 15.07
CA GLY A 82 2.98 -3.64 14.30
C GLY A 82 2.38 -2.24 14.31
N ALA A 83 2.94 -1.35 13.50
CA ALA A 83 2.56 0.05 13.46
C ALA A 83 2.42 0.55 12.02
N TRP A 84 1.52 1.51 11.82
CA TRP A 84 1.08 1.97 10.50
C TRP A 84 1.25 3.47 10.38
N TRP A 85 1.77 3.98 9.27
CA TRP A 85 1.86 5.40 8.97
C TRP A 85 1.31 5.69 7.60
N ASN A 86 0.61 6.82 7.46
CA ASN A 86 0.23 7.37 6.16
C ASN A 86 1.10 8.58 5.85
N PHE A 87 1.46 8.77 4.59
CA PHE A 87 2.00 10.03 4.10
C PHE A 87 1.42 10.35 2.72
N GLU A 88 1.28 11.64 2.43
CA GLU A 88 0.84 12.15 1.13
C GLU A 88 2.04 12.77 0.41
N LEU A 89 2.49 12.18 -0.68
CA LEU A 89 3.47 12.83 -1.54
C LEU A 89 2.75 13.88 -2.39
N THR A 90 3.07 15.15 -2.18
CA THR A 90 2.38 16.27 -2.86
C THR A 90 2.94 16.60 -4.24
N GLY A 91 4.06 15.99 -4.63
CA GLY A 91 4.70 16.16 -5.93
C GLY A 91 5.71 15.05 -6.19
N ALA A 92 5.86 14.63 -7.45
CA ALA A 92 6.69 13.49 -7.81
C ALA A 92 8.15 13.65 -7.31
N ALA A 93 8.68 12.60 -6.69
CA ALA A 93 10.00 12.62 -6.05
C ALA A 93 10.58 11.21 -5.95
N THR A 94 11.91 11.11 -5.98
CA THR A 94 12.57 9.89 -5.48
C THR A 94 12.41 9.88 -3.97
N THR A 95 11.74 8.86 -3.44
CA THR A 95 11.40 8.78 -2.02
C THR A 95 12.23 7.70 -1.35
N THR A 96 12.94 8.05 -0.26
CA THR A 96 13.69 7.10 0.55
C THR A 96 13.00 6.92 1.89
N ILE A 97 12.65 5.69 2.23
CA ILE A 97 12.06 5.29 3.50
C ILE A 97 13.12 4.52 4.27
N THR A 98 13.47 5.02 5.46
CA THR A 98 14.49 4.44 6.33
C THR A 98 13.85 4.01 7.64
N LEU A 99 14.04 2.76 8.01
CA LEU A 99 13.60 2.16 9.26
C LEU A 99 14.83 1.59 9.98
N GLN A 100 15.18 2.18 11.13
CA GLN A 100 16.43 1.92 11.83
C GLN A 100 16.17 1.59 13.29
N ALA A 101 16.69 0.47 13.80
CA ALA A 101 16.69 0.23 15.24
C ALA A 101 17.57 1.26 15.96
N GLN A 102 17.13 1.78 17.10
CA GLN A 102 17.97 2.67 17.90
C GLN A 102 19.20 1.93 18.45
N SER A 103 20.27 2.66 18.71
CA SER A 103 21.52 2.08 19.21
C SER A 103 21.31 1.21 20.46
N GLY A 104 21.82 -0.03 20.42
CA GLY A 104 21.73 -0.99 21.52
C GLY A 104 20.39 -1.70 21.66
N GLN A 105 19.46 -1.48 20.72
CA GLN A 105 18.21 -2.23 20.64
C GLN A 105 18.40 -3.52 19.84
N ASP A 106 17.65 -4.56 20.19
CA ASP A 106 17.63 -5.86 19.49
C ASP A 106 16.39 -5.96 18.59
N PHE A 107 16.14 -4.88 17.85
CA PHE A 107 15.04 -4.80 16.90
C PHE A 107 15.56 -5.13 15.50
N TRP A 108 14.90 -6.09 14.84
CA TRP A 108 15.21 -6.55 13.49
C TRP A 108 14.12 -6.07 12.54
N PRO A 109 14.28 -4.88 11.93
CA PRO A 109 13.22 -4.19 11.22
C PRO A 109 12.71 -4.92 9.98
N ALA A 110 11.42 -4.78 9.71
CA ALA A 110 10.81 -5.08 8.44
C ALA A 110 9.64 -4.12 8.18
N MET A 111 9.36 -3.87 6.90
CA MET A 111 8.26 -3.02 6.48
C MET A 111 7.67 -3.42 5.14
N SER A 112 6.43 -2.99 4.91
CA SER A 112 5.74 -3.03 3.61
C SER A 112 5.18 -1.66 3.29
N ILE A 113 5.23 -1.28 2.01
CA ILE A 113 4.82 0.02 1.49
C ILE A 113 3.70 -0.21 0.49
N TRP A 114 2.62 0.55 0.63
CA TRP A 114 1.39 0.40 -0.13
C TRP A 114 0.94 1.74 -0.71
N ALA A 115 0.25 1.70 -1.84
CA ALA A 115 -0.38 2.87 -2.43
C ALA A 115 -1.91 2.84 -2.22
N SER A 116 -2.47 3.96 -1.77
CA SER A 116 -3.93 4.18 -1.70
C SER A 116 -4.40 5.29 -2.67
N GLY A 117 -3.48 5.86 -3.45
CA GLY A 117 -3.78 6.79 -4.54
C GLY A 117 -4.29 8.14 -4.05
N ASP A 118 -5.47 8.55 -4.50
CA ASP A 118 -6.00 9.90 -4.22
C ASP A 118 -6.58 10.06 -2.81
N GLN A 119 -6.69 8.98 -2.04
CA GLN A 119 -7.30 8.97 -0.71
C GLN A 119 -6.36 8.39 0.32
N ARG A 120 -6.33 8.99 1.51
CA ARG A 120 -5.65 8.45 2.69
C ARG A 120 -6.19 7.06 3.02
N PHE A 121 -5.32 6.10 3.33
CA PHE A 121 -5.77 4.78 3.79
C PHE A 121 -6.64 4.90 5.04
N ASP A 122 -7.79 4.26 5.01
CA ASP A 122 -8.85 4.37 6.03
C ASP A 122 -8.71 3.36 7.19
N GLY A 123 -7.65 2.56 7.19
CA GLY A 123 -7.44 1.53 8.21
C GLY A 123 -8.19 0.23 7.96
N GLY A 124 -8.92 0.09 6.86
CA GLY A 124 -9.59 -1.13 6.43
C GLY A 124 -10.73 -1.61 7.34
N THR A 125 -11.28 -2.79 7.02
CA THR A 125 -12.46 -3.37 7.68
C THR A 125 -12.15 -4.69 8.38
N THR A 126 -12.50 -4.79 9.66
CA THR A 126 -12.28 -6.01 10.44
C THR A 126 -13.11 -7.19 9.92
N GLY A 127 -12.47 -8.34 9.70
CA GLY A 127 -13.14 -9.59 9.32
C GLY A 127 -13.78 -9.55 7.94
N PHE A 128 -13.37 -8.62 7.07
CA PHE A 128 -13.88 -8.56 5.71
C PHE A 128 -13.66 -9.90 4.97
N GLY A 129 -14.66 -10.31 4.19
CA GLY A 129 -14.62 -11.59 3.47
C GLY A 129 -14.58 -12.84 4.35
N ASN A 130 -14.61 -12.71 5.69
CA ASN A 130 -14.32 -13.78 6.64
C ASN A 130 -12.99 -14.51 6.37
N GLU A 131 -11.98 -13.77 5.89
CA GLU A 131 -10.66 -14.34 5.65
C GLU A 131 -10.06 -14.90 6.95
N THR A 132 -9.62 -16.16 6.93
CA THR A 132 -8.99 -16.81 8.08
C THR A 132 -7.72 -17.52 7.63
N SER A 133 -6.61 -17.21 8.29
CA SER A 133 -5.29 -17.82 8.04
C SER A 133 -5.26 -19.30 8.43
N SER A 134 -4.22 -20.01 7.98
CA SER A 134 -3.92 -21.38 8.43
C SER A 134 -3.61 -21.48 9.93
N ALA A 135 -3.27 -20.36 10.58
CA ALA A 135 -3.09 -20.24 12.03
C ALA A 135 -4.42 -19.99 12.78
N SER A 136 -5.57 -19.99 12.09
CA SER A 136 -6.92 -19.73 12.64
C SER A 136 -7.14 -18.30 13.14
N PHE A 137 -6.35 -17.34 12.65
CA PHE A 137 -6.56 -15.91 12.90
C PHE A 137 -7.21 -15.25 11.69
N GLY A 138 -8.20 -14.39 11.92
CA GLY A 138 -8.82 -13.58 10.88
C GLY A 138 -8.09 -12.27 10.61
N THR A 139 -8.42 -11.60 9.51
CA THR A 139 -7.93 -10.26 9.19
C THR A 139 -8.62 -9.16 10.01
N PRO A 140 -7.93 -8.06 10.38
CA PRO A 140 -6.50 -7.83 10.15
C PRO A 140 -5.58 -8.47 11.21
N HIS A 141 -6.10 -9.19 12.22
CA HIS A 141 -5.27 -9.69 13.32
C HIS A 141 -4.05 -10.46 12.82
N SER A 142 -4.23 -11.40 11.89
CA SER A 142 -3.16 -11.84 11.00
C SER A 142 -3.46 -11.38 9.59
N PHE A 143 -2.43 -11.03 8.82
CA PHE A 143 -2.61 -10.60 7.44
C PHE A 143 -1.37 -10.89 6.59
N ASN A 144 -1.54 -10.76 5.28
CA ASN A 144 -0.49 -10.98 4.30
C ASN A 144 0.19 -9.64 3.96
N ALA A 145 1.32 -9.34 4.61
CA ALA A 145 2.00 -8.05 4.43
C ALA A 145 2.88 -7.95 3.17
N THR A 146 3.01 -9.02 2.38
CA THR A 146 3.82 -9.03 1.14
C THR A 146 2.99 -9.29 -0.12
N GLY A 147 1.74 -9.71 0.03
CA GLY A 147 0.88 -10.10 -1.07
C GLY A 147 0.27 -8.91 -1.79
N ALA A 148 0.08 -9.04 -3.10
CA ALA A 148 -0.71 -8.12 -3.91
C ALA A 148 -2.16 -7.99 -3.39
N MET A 149 -2.78 -6.83 -3.60
CA MET A 149 -4.20 -6.58 -3.28
C MET A 149 -5.10 -7.62 -3.96
N GLY A 150 -6.08 -8.12 -3.21
CA GLY A 150 -6.95 -9.22 -3.63
C GLY A 150 -6.45 -10.62 -3.28
N ASN A 151 -5.18 -10.79 -2.87
CA ASN A 151 -4.69 -12.08 -2.37
C ASN A 151 -5.28 -12.41 -0.99
N PRO A 152 -5.30 -13.70 -0.61
CA PRO A 152 -5.65 -14.10 0.75
C PRO A 152 -4.89 -13.31 1.80
N GLY A 153 -5.61 -12.76 2.77
CA GLY A 153 -5.08 -11.95 3.87
C GLY A 153 -4.99 -10.46 3.56
N THR A 154 -5.47 -9.98 2.40
CA THR A 154 -5.40 -8.56 1.99
C THR A 154 -6.76 -7.93 1.73
N LEU A 155 -7.85 -8.71 1.66
CA LEU A 155 -9.17 -8.17 1.25
C LEU A 155 -9.68 -7.11 2.22
N TRP A 156 -9.35 -7.23 3.50
CA TRP A 156 -9.71 -6.27 4.54
C TRP A 156 -9.20 -4.85 4.32
N MET A 157 -8.17 -4.67 3.50
CA MET A 157 -7.59 -3.36 3.19
C MET A 157 -7.69 -3.00 1.70
N SER A 158 -8.07 -3.93 0.83
CA SER A 158 -8.12 -3.73 -0.63
C SER A 158 -9.25 -2.80 -1.07
N ASP A 159 -8.99 -1.96 -2.07
CA ASP A 159 -9.99 -1.07 -2.70
C ASP A 159 -11.13 -1.85 -3.36
N GLY A 160 -12.35 -1.33 -3.20
CA GLY A 160 -13.58 -2.00 -3.60
C GLY A 160 -13.99 -3.18 -2.72
N GLU A 161 -13.15 -3.58 -1.77
CA GLU A 161 -13.36 -4.67 -0.83
C GLU A 161 -13.49 -4.10 0.59
N GLY A 162 -12.56 -4.42 1.50
CA GLY A 162 -12.58 -4.01 2.90
C GLY A 162 -11.95 -2.64 3.19
N GLY A 163 -11.25 -2.03 2.25
CA GLY A 163 -10.60 -0.73 2.42
C GLY A 163 -10.47 0.03 1.11
N ASN A 164 -9.40 0.82 0.99
CA ASN A 164 -9.09 1.65 -0.18
C ASN A 164 -7.63 1.53 -0.64
N MET A 165 -6.93 0.46 -0.26
CA MET A 165 -5.57 0.21 -0.73
C MET A 165 -5.59 -0.35 -2.15
N LEU A 166 -4.82 0.26 -3.04
CA LEU A 166 -4.78 -0.10 -4.46
C LEU A 166 -3.70 -1.15 -4.74
N GLU A 167 -2.55 -1.02 -4.10
CA GLU A 167 -1.39 -1.83 -4.47
C GLU A 167 -0.35 -1.96 -3.36
N THR A 168 0.34 -3.11 -3.34
CA THR A 168 1.59 -3.34 -2.62
C THR A 168 2.74 -2.93 -3.51
N LEU A 169 3.52 -1.92 -3.13
CA LEU A 169 4.66 -1.50 -3.92
C LEU A 169 5.89 -2.34 -3.59
N ALA A 170 6.25 -2.35 -2.31
CA ALA A 170 7.48 -2.95 -1.84
C ALA A 170 7.30 -3.62 -0.49
N TYR A 171 8.18 -4.57 -0.20
CA TYR A 171 8.46 -4.95 1.16
C TYR A 171 9.95 -5.14 1.39
N ALA A 172 10.38 -5.04 2.63
CA ALA A 172 11.75 -5.27 2.99
C ALA A 172 11.90 -5.85 4.40
N VAL A 173 12.80 -6.82 4.54
CA VAL A 173 12.98 -7.63 5.75
C VAL A 173 14.47 -7.79 6.07
N SER A 174 14.88 -7.42 7.28
CA SER A 174 16.30 -7.46 7.70
C SER A 174 16.83 -8.85 8.06
N HIS A 175 15.97 -9.77 8.54
CA HIS A 175 16.44 -11.03 9.13
C HIS A 175 15.97 -12.29 8.38
N VAL A 176 14.78 -12.82 8.72
CA VAL A 176 14.38 -14.17 8.34
C VAL A 176 13.69 -14.18 6.98
N SER A 177 14.11 -15.09 6.10
CA SER A 177 13.26 -15.57 5.02
C SER A 177 12.40 -16.73 5.52
N VAL A 178 11.07 -16.62 5.37
CA VAL A 178 10.11 -17.68 5.65
C VAL A 178 9.56 -18.21 4.32
N ALA A 179 9.75 -19.51 4.10
CA ALA A 179 9.30 -20.17 2.89
C ALA A 179 7.76 -20.15 2.80
N GLY A 180 7.25 -19.63 1.68
CA GLY A 180 5.81 -19.62 1.38
C GLY A 180 5.28 -20.88 0.69
N GLY A 181 3.97 -20.91 0.50
CA GLY A 181 3.24 -21.93 -0.27
C GLY A 181 2.72 -23.13 0.54
N TYR A 182 1.49 -23.55 0.24
CA TYR A 182 0.90 -24.77 0.80
C TYR A 182 1.75 -26.00 0.44
N GLY A 183 2.48 -26.54 1.41
CA GLY A 183 3.41 -27.67 1.23
C GLY A 183 4.88 -27.36 1.50
N ALA A 184 5.23 -26.11 1.82
CA ALA A 184 6.52 -25.80 2.46
C ALA A 184 6.64 -26.54 3.80
N ALA A 185 7.87 -26.79 4.26
CA ALA A 185 8.11 -27.42 5.56
C ALA A 185 7.51 -26.61 6.74
N THR A 186 7.39 -25.30 6.55
CA THR A 186 6.79 -24.33 7.48
C THR A 186 6.05 -23.25 6.66
N PRO A 187 4.83 -23.53 6.15
CA PRO A 187 4.10 -22.58 5.33
C PRO A 187 3.64 -21.39 6.20
N THR A 188 3.53 -20.23 5.58
CA THR A 188 3.01 -19.05 6.27
C THR A 188 1.50 -19.14 6.52
N GLY A 189 0.96 -18.23 7.34
CA GLY A 189 -0.47 -18.09 7.63
C GLY A 189 -1.34 -17.94 6.39
N TRP A 190 -0.87 -17.21 5.38
CA TRP A 190 -1.63 -16.91 4.15
C TRP A 190 -1.05 -17.57 2.89
N GLY A 191 0.00 -18.39 3.04
CA GLY A 191 0.71 -19.05 1.94
C GLY A 191 1.65 -18.13 1.16
N GLU A 192 1.81 -16.88 1.57
CA GLU A 192 2.79 -15.92 1.08
C GLU A 192 4.23 -16.37 1.31
N ARG A 193 5.14 -15.92 0.47
CA ARG A 193 6.58 -16.05 0.71
C ARG A 193 7.10 -14.72 1.25
N ILE A 194 7.94 -14.79 2.27
CA ILE A 194 8.56 -13.62 2.88
C ILE A 194 10.07 -13.83 2.79
N ASP A 195 10.75 -13.10 1.92
CA ASP A 195 12.21 -13.20 1.78
C ASP A 195 12.93 -12.02 2.44
N ALA A 196 14.07 -12.27 3.06
CA ALA A 196 14.99 -11.20 3.49
C ALA A 196 15.47 -10.38 2.29
N GLY A 197 15.79 -9.10 2.51
CA GLY A 197 16.16 -8.15 1.47
C GLY A 197 15.06 -7.14 1.16
N VAL A 198 15.26 -6.34 0.12
CA VAL A 198 14.27 -5.42 -0.45
C VAL A 198 13.68 -6.06 -1.69
N HIS A 199 12.36 -6.06 -1.79
CA HIS A 199 11.62 -6.70 -2.87
C HIS A 199 10.60 -5.74 -3.45
N ASP A 200 10.67 -5.60 -4.76
CA ASP A 200 9.64 -4.99 -5.58
C ASP A 200 8.53 -6.02 -5.82
N VAL A 201 7.31 -5.67 -5.41
CA VAL A 201 6.10 -6.49 -5.61
C VAL A 201 5.00 -5.72 -6.31
N SER A 202 5.33 -4.57 -6.88
CA SER A 202 4.45 -3.80 -7.74
C SER A 202 3.96 -4.65 -8.92
N LEU A 203 2.73 -4.39 -9.32
CA LEU A 203 2.08 -4.95 -10.50
C LEU A 203 2.55 -4.23 -11.77
N ASP A 204 2.75 -2.91 -11.67
CA ASP A 204 3.23 -2.05 -12.74
C ASP A 204 3.90 -0.76 -12.21
N ASP A 205 4.42 0.05 -13.14
CA ASP A 205 5.14 1.30 -12.87
C ASP A 205 4.17 2.51 -12.69
N LEU A 206 2.92 2.29 -12.27
CA LEU A 206 1.94 3.38 -12.13
C LEU A 206 2.32 4.36 -11.02
N PHE A 207 2.76 3.84 -9.88
CA PHE A 207 3.09 4.67 -8.71
C PHE A 207 4.55 5.06 -8.67
N GLU A 208 5.44 4.28 -9.26
CA GLU A 208 6.88 4.44 -9.15
C GLU A 208 7.58 3.80 -10.38
N SER A 209 8.86 4.08 -10.60
CA SER A 209 9.60 3.67 -11.83
C SER A 209 10.75 2.69 -11.58
N GLY A 210 10.96 2.32 -10.33
CA GLY A 210 11.87 1.29 -9.86
C GLY A 210 12.05 1.34 -8.35
N ILE A 211 11.99 0.16 -7.73
CA ILE A 211 12.27 -0.02 -6.30
C ILE A 211 13.68 -0.57 -6.11
N SER A 212 14.41 0.03 -5.17
CA SER A 212 15.72 -0.46 -4.74
C SER A 212 15.93 -0.23 -3.25
N GLY A 213 17.09 -0.60 -2.73
CA GLY A 213 17.42 -0.36 -1.34
C GLY A 213 18.38 -1.41 -0.79
N HIS A 214 18.49 -1.46 0.52
CA HIS A 214 19.31 -2.43 1.20
C HIS A 214 18.82 -2.71 2.62
N VAL A 215 19.23 -3.85 3.16
CA VAL A 215 18.96 -4.24 4.54
C VAL A 215 20.25 -4.64 5.24
N THR A 216 20.29 -4.40 6.54
CA THR A 216 21.23 -5.02 7.50
C THR A 216 20.43 -5.46 8.71
N ASP A 217 21.06 -6.14 9.67
CA ASP A 217 20.43 -6.68 10.88
C ASP A 217 19.52 -5.68 11.63
N HIS A 218 19.82 -4.38 11.55
CA HIS A 218 19.13 -3.33 12.31
C HIS A 218 18.65 -2.16 11.45
N LEU A 219 18.70 -2.29 10.12
CA LEU A 219 18.35 -1.23 9.19
C LEU A 219 17.62 -1.82 7.99
N VAL A 220 16.55 -1.15 7.59
CA VAL A 220 15.95 -1.29 6.27
C VAL A 220 15.90 0.08 5.62
N GLU A 221 16.41 0.17 4.39
CA GLU A 221 16.27 1.34 3.53
C GLU A 221 15.62 0.90 2.21
N VAL A 222 14.53 1.56 1.84
CA VAL A 222 13.83 1.35 0.56
C VAL A 222 13.77 2.68 -0.19
N VAL A 223 14.13 2.65 -1.47
CA VAL A 223 14.10 3.78 -2.38
C VAL A 223 13.06 3.49 -3.46
N LEU A 224 12.06 4.36 -3.58
CA LEU A 224 11.07 4.36 -4.65
C LEU A 224 11.44 5.46 -5.65
N ALA A 225 11.87 5.07 -6.84
CA ALA A 225 12.32 6.00 -7.88
C ALA A 225 11.11 6.68 -8.54
N ASP A 226 11.16 8.01 -8.63
CA ASP A 226 10.11 8.84 -9.25
C ASP A 226 8.68 8.48 -8.76
N LEU A 227 8.54 8.29 -7.45
CA LEU A 227 7.25 8.04 -6.80
C LEU A 227 6.26 9.16 -7.17
N GLN A 228 5.07 8.81 -7.63
CA GLN A 228 4.06 9.74 -8.10
C GLN A 228 3.33 10.42 -6.94
N PRO A 229 2.72 11.60 -7.15
CA PRO A 229 1.91 12.23 -6.12
C PRO A 229 0.74 11.32 -5.70
N GLY A 230 0.43 11.29 -4.41
CA GLY A 230 -0.63 10.45 -3.87
C GLY A 230 -0.37 10.03 -2.42
N TRP A 231 -1.28 9.24 -1.89
CA TRP A 231 -1.24 8.68 -0.54
C TRP A 231 -0.60 7.30 -0.54
N TYR A 232 0.26 7.13 0.45
CA TYR A 232 1.01 5.90 0.70
C TYR A 232 0.93 5.51 2.16
N THR A 233 1.01 4.21 2.42
CA THR A 233 0.96 3.64 3.77
C THR A 233 2.15 2.74 4.00
N ILE A 234 2.75 2.85 5.18
CA ILE A 234 3.86 2.02 5.63
C ILE A 234 3.37 1.20 6.82
N TYR A 235 3.53 -0.12 6.76
CA TYR A 235 3.43 -0.99 7.92
C TYR A 235 4.82 -1.42 8.38
N VAL A 236 5.09 -1.31 9.68
CA VAL A 236 6.36 -1.64 10.31
C VAL A 236 6.16 -2.70 11.39
N GLY A 237 7.09 -3.65 11.47
CA GLY A 237 7.21 -4.57 12.59
C GLY A 237 8.59 -5.25 12.62
N GLY A 238 8.87 -5.99 13.69
CA GLY A 238 10.07 -6.81 13.76
C GLY A 238 9.92 -8.12 12.98
N SER A 239 11.07 -8.69 12.60
CA SER A 239 11.20 -9.88 11.75
C SER A 239 11.96 -11.03 12.39
N ASN A 240 12.19 -10.99 13.71
CA ASN A 240 12.97 -12.00 14.42
C ASN A 240 12.33 -12.32 15.78
N HIS A 241 11.65 -13.46 15.86
CA HIS A 241 10.96 -13.86 17.09
C HIS A 241 11.91 -14.22 18.24
N ALA A 242 13.16 -14.56 17.93
CA ALA A 242 14.17 -14.80 18.95
C ALA A 242 14.72 -13.51 19.59
N SER A 243 14.45 -12.35 18.99
CA SER A 243 14.93 -11.05 19.47
C SER A 243 14.05 -10.49 20.58
N ALA A 244 14.58 -9.56 21.36
CA ALA A 244 13.82 -8.88 22.42
C ALA A 244 12.90 -7.75 21.88
N GLY A 245 13.06 -7.36 20.62
CA GLY A 245 12.48 -6.15 20.05
C GLY A 245 13.24 -4.91 20.52
N GLY A 246 12.58 -3.75 20.53
CA GLY A 246 13.20 -2.53 21.02
C GLY A 246 12.55 -1.27 20.49
N LEU A 247 13.33 -0.20 20.43
CA LEU A 247 12.92 1.07 19.82
C LEU A 247 13.49 1.21 18.41
N PHE A 248 12.74 1.89 17.55
CA PHE A 248 13.19 2.24 16.20
C PHE A 248 12.87 3.69 15.85
N ASP A 249 13.55 4.17 14.81
CA ASP A 249 13.27 5.42 14.14
C ASP A 249 12.81 5.12 12.71
N LEU A 250 11.72 5.76 12.29
CA LEU A 250 11.23 5.73 10.91
C LEU A 250 11.39 7.13 10.31
N SER A 251 11.83 7.20 9.06
CA SER A 251 11.83 8.44 8.30
C SER A 251 11.48 8.23 6.84
N VAL A 252 10.86 9.25 6.24
CA VAL A 252 10.54 9.31 4.82
C VAL A 252 11.10 10.62 4.29
N SER A 253 11.96 10.56 3.28
CA SER A 253 12.53 11.75 2.64
C SER A 253 12.19 11.75 1.15
N ALA A 254 11.82 12.92 0.62
CA ALA A 254 11.49 13.09 -0.79
C ALA A 254 12.56 13.96 -1.45
N VAL A 255 13.35 13.39 -2.36
CA VAL A 255 14.32 14.12 -3.17
C VAL A 255 13.69 14.48 -4.51
N PRO A 256 13.67 15.78 -4.90
CA PRO A 256 13.08 16.17 -6.18
C PRO A 256 13.72 15.43 -7.35
N VAL A 257 12.88 14.93 -8.27
CA VAL A 257 13.38 14.34 -9.53
C VAL A 257 14.11 15.43 -10.32
N PRO A 258 15.39 15.27 -10.69
CA PRO A 258 16.10 16.30 -11.41
C PRO A 258 15.43 16.62 -12.75
N ALA A 259 14.94 17.84 -12.94
CA ALA A 259 14.35 18.32 -14.21
C ALA A 259 15.38 18.46 -15.38
N ALA A 260 16.58 17.89 -15.24
CA ALA A 260 17.81 18.42 -15.84
C ALA A 260 18.28 17.77 -17.16
N VAL A 261 17.45 16.98 -17.85
CA VAL A 261 17.83 16.47 -19.19
C VAL A 261 17.30 17.36 -20.32
N TYR A 262 16.16 18.04 -20.13
CA TYR A 262 15.54 18.84 -21.19
C TYR A 262 15.96 20.32 -21.23
N LEU A 263 16.60 20.85 -20.18
CA LEU A 263 17.11 22.23 -20.14
C LEU A 263 18.51 22.39 -20.73
N LEU A 264 19.29 21.31 -20.86
CA LEU A 264 20.62 21.35 -21.47
C LEU A 264 20.57 21.26 -23.00
N ALA A 265 19.50 20.68 -23.58
CA ALA A 265 19.32 20.59 -25.02
C ALA A 265 19.17 21.96 -25.72
N PRO A 266 18.34 22.92 -25.25
CA PRO A 266 18.24 24.24 -25.86
C PRO A 266 19.44 25.14 -25.55
N ALA A 267 20.13 24.95 -24.42
CA ALA A 267 21.33 25.73 -24.07
C ALA A 267 22.52 25.43 -25.01
N ILE A 268 22.66 24.17 -25.45
CA ILE A 268 23.71 23.77 -26.42
C ILE A 268 23.35 24.26 -27.84
N LEU A 269 22.07 24.22 -28.23
CA LEU A 269 21.63 24.75 -29.53
C LEU A 269 21.72 26.28 -29.62
N GLY A 270 21.54 27.00 -28.50
CA GLY A 270 21.70 28.45 -28.43
C GLY A 270 23.15 28.92 -28.63
N LEU A 271 24.16 28.12 -28.25
CA LEU A 271 25.58 28.48 -28.41
C LEU A 271 26.07 28.41 -29.86
N PHE A 272 25.50 27.55 -30.70
CA PHE A 272 25.88 27.46 -32.13
C PHE A 272 25.22 28.55 -33.01
N GLY A 273 24.18 29.23 -32.52
CA GLY A 273 23.51 30.32 -33.24
C GLY A 273 24.25 31.66 -33.18
N ILE A 274 25.08 31.90 -32.15
CA ILE A 274 25.76 33.19 -31.93
C ILE A 274 27.10 33.28 -32.68
N ALA A 275 27.65 32.16 -33.17
CA ALA A 275 28.93 32.14 -33.89
C ALA A 275 28.85 32.56 -35.38
N ARG A 276 27.66 32.76 -35.96
CA ARG A 276 27.50 33.03 -37.40
C ARG A 276 27.10 34.47 -37.69
N GLY A 277 27.95 35.41 -37.28
CA GLY A 277 27.66 36.82 -37.42
C GLY A 277 28.88 37.75 -37.47
N ARG A 278 29.94 37.43 -38.24
CA ARG A 278 30.87 38.43 -38.79
C ARG A 278 31.96 37.83 -39.70
N SER A 279 31.80 37.99 -41.02
CA SER A 279 32.90 38.35 -41.92
C SER A 279 32.33 38.71 -43.30
N ARG A 280 32.23 40.01 -43.58
CA ARG A 280 32.21 40.59 -44.92
C ARG A 280 33.39 41.56 -44.99
N ARG A 281 34.43 41.20 -45.72
CA ARG A 281 35.32 42.09 -46.49
C ARG A 281 35.93 41.28 -47.62
#